data_AF-A0A5S4UZN2-F1
#
_entry.id   AF-A0A5S4UZN2-F1
#
_cell.length_a   1.000
_cell.length_b   1.000
_cell.length_c   1.000
_cell.angle_alpha   90.00
_cell.angle_beta   90.00
_cell.angle_gamma   90.00
#
_symmetry.space_group_name_H-M   'P 1'
#
loop_
_entity.id
_entity.type
_entity.pdbx_description
1 polymer ?
#
loop_
_entity_poly.entity_id
_entity_poly.type
_entity_poly.pdbx_seq_one_letter_code
_entity_poly.pdbx_strand_id
1 'polypeptide(L)'
;MVNGIVIPIYDNEPITELQVEKLEDYQAVVGGWIEPVDIPALGVTIYVHEEGRLLNLPFNSRASFLWWYFVPEARQRAMLVGPALLVGLPNRSGESTNVPGWVVELLTRSGVWRVEVLTVGDPKWYSNQVTYDDYFEALVWAMVTLERWSAAEDVRIVPVSADEVTMEAEPPAA
;
A
#
# COMPACT_ATOMS: atom_id res chain seq x y z
N MET A 1 23.11 4.01 6.15
CA MET A 1 22.34 2.99 5.40
C MET A 1 21.01 2.66 6.08
N VAL A 2 19.92 2.59 5.31
CA VAL A 2 18.58 2.18 5.73
C VAL A 2 18.02 1.12 4.77
N ASN A 3 17.19 0.22 5.29
CA ASN A 3 16.45 -0.76 4.52
C ASN A 3 15.09 -0.15 4.13
N GLY A 4 14.89 0.04 2.82
CA GLY A 4 13.66 0.50 2.22
C GLY A 4 12.96 -0.58 1.40
N ILE A 5 11.78 -0.26 0.89
CA ILE A 5 10.99 -1.11 0.00
C ILE A 5 10.74 -0.35 -1.30
N VAL A 6 11.11 -0.94 -2.44
CA VAL A 6 10.79 -0.43 -3.77
C VAL A 6 9.39 -0.87 -4.15
N ILE A 7 8.54 0.09 -4.52
CA ILE A 7 7.20 -0.14 -5.06
C ILE A 7 7.24 0.19 -6.56
N PRO A 8 7.34 -0.84 -7.44
CA PRO A 8 7.39 -0.61 -8.88
C PRO A 8 6.07 -0.08 -9.43
N ILE A 9 6.12 0.40 -10.67
CA ILE A 9 4.94 0.90 -11.38
C ILE A 9 4.00 -0.25 -11.75
N TYR A 10 4.55 -1.31 -12.35
CA TYR A 10 3.74 -2.38 -12.93
C TYR A 10 3.52 -3.52 -11.93
N ASP A 11 2.30 -4.03 -11.89
CA ASP A 11 1.83 -5.10 -11.00
C ASP A 11 2.61 -6.41 -11.18
N ASN A 12 3.10 -6.69 -12.39
CA ASN A 12 3.94 -7.83 -12.71
C ASN A 12 5.38 -7.73 -12.18
N GLU A 13 5.80 -6.57 -11.67
CA GLU A 13 7.11 -6.40 -11.04
C GLU A 13 7.00 -6.59 -9.52
N PRO A 14 7.91 -7.36 -8.91
CA PRO A 14 7.87 -7.64 -7.49
C PRO A 14 8.26 -6.41 -6.67
N ILE A 15 7.64 -6.30 -5.50
CA ILE A 15 8.09 -5.39 -4.45
C ILE A 15 9.36 -5.97 -3.85
N THR A 16 10.41 -5.16 -3.73
CA THR A 16 11.72 -5.63 -3.30
C THR A 16 12.30 -4.74 -2.21
N GLU A 17 13.06 -5.34 -1.29
CA GLU A 17 13.85 -4.59 -0.33
C GLU A 17 15.11 -4.03 -0.99
N LEU A 18 15.49 -2.81 -0.61
CA LEU A 18 16.69 -2.15 -1.10
C LEU A 18 17.38 -1.40 0.03
N GLN A 19 18.71 -1.47 0.07
CA GLN A 19 19.52 -0.65 0.96
C GLN A 19 19.85 0.68 0.29
N VAL A 20 19.55 1.77 0.98
CA VAL A 20 19.86 3.14 0.52
C VAL A 20 20.61 3.88 1.62
N GLU A 21 21.51 4.78 1.25
CA GLU A 21 22.34 5.50 2.22
C GLU A 21 22.43 6.99 1.91
N LYS A 22 22.71 7.32 0.66
CA LYS A 22 22.91 8.70 0.20
C LYS A 22 21.75 9.12 -0.70
N LEU A 23 21.56 10.42 -0.88
CA LEU A 23 20.49 10.99 -1.70
C LEU A 23 20.42 10.37 -3.10
N GLU A 24 21.58 10.10 -3.70
CA GLU A 24 21.68 9.53 -5.04
C GLU A 24 21.05 8.13 -5.13
N ASP A 25 21.02 7.37 -4.04
CA ASP A 25 20.37 6.05 -4.02
C ASP A 25 18.84 6.20 -4.11
N TYR A 26 18.27 7.21 -3.43
CA TYR A 26 16.85 7.55 -3.52
C TYR A 26 16.48 8.03 -4.92
N GLN A 27 17.30 8.94 -5.46
CA GLN A 27 17.11 9.50 -6.80
C GLN A 27 17.21 8.43 -7.89
N ALA A 28 18.10 7.44 -7.72
CA ALA A 28 18.23 6.32 -8.65
C ALA A 28 16.97 5.44 -8.69
N VAL A 29 16.27 5.27 -7.57
CA VAL A 29 15.01 4.51 -7.53
C VAL A 29 13.87 5.27 -8.19
N VAL A 30 13.65 6.52 -7.79
CA VAL A 30 12.47 7.29 -8.27
C VAL A 30 12.69 7.93 -9.65
N GLY A 31 13.95 8.00 -10.10
CA GLY A 31 14.32 8.48 -11.44
C GLY A 31 14.54 9.99 -11.55
N GLY A 32 14.83 10.70 -10.46
CA GLY A 32 15.04 12.15 -10.47
C GLY A 32 14.99 12.79 -9.08
N TRP A 33 14.59 14.05 -9.00
CA TRP A 33 14.36 14.74 -7.73
C TRP A 33 13.27 14.05 -6.91
N ILE A 34 13.42 14.07 -5.59
CA ILE A 34 12.59 13.29 -4.68
C ILE A 34 11.62 14.18 -3.92
N GLU A 35 10.37 13.73 -3.83
CA GLU A 35 9.35 14.33 -2.98
C GLU A 35 8.91 13.29 -1.93
N PRO A 36 8.97 13.63 -0.63
CA PRO A 36 8.47 12.76 0.43
C PRO A 36 6.96 12.95 0.66
N VAL A 37 6.22 11.85 0.82
CA VAL A 37 4.87 11.83 1.39
C VAL A 37 4.79 10.85 2.55
N ASP A 38 4.31 11.30 3.70
CA ASP A 38 4.29 10.51 4.92
C ASP A 38 3.04 9.65 5.05
N ILE A 39 3.20 8.48 5.67
CA ILE A 39 2.12 7.65 6.19
C ILE A 39 2.35 7.45 7.70
N PRO A 40 1.89 8.38 8.55
CA PRO A 40 2.16 8.33 9.99
C PRO A 40 1.66 7.07 10.68
N ALA A 41 0.51 6.54 10.26
CA ALA A 41 -0.07 5.31 10.80
C ALA A 41 0.82 4.06 10.60
N LEU A 42 1.65 4.07 9.55
CA LEU A 42 2.61 3.02 9.27
C LEU A 42 4.02 3.34 9.80
N GLY A 43 4.29 4.59 10.18
CA GLY A 43 5.62 5.03 10.55
C GLY A 43 6.61 5.06 9.38
N VAL A 44 6.13 5.40 8.18
CA VAL A 44 6.92 5.40 6.93
C VAL A 44 6.76 6.68 6.12
N THR A 45 7.72 6.92 5.22
CA THR A 45 7.71 7.95 4.18
C THR A 45 7.85 7.27 2.82
N ILE A 46 7.01 7.65 1.85
CA ILE A 46 7.15 7.29 0.44
C ILE A 46 7.89 8.43 -0.27
N TYR A 47 9.03 8.12 -0.89
CA TYR A 47 9.70 9.00 -1.83
C TYR A 47 9.25 8.68 -3.25
N VAL A 48 8.86 9.72 -3.98
CA VAL A 48 8.45 9.65 -5.39
C VAL A 48 9.21 10.70 -6.20
N HIS A 49 9.06 10.66 -7.53
CA HIS A 49 9.64 11.67 -8.39
C HIS A 49 8.88 13.01 -8.26
N GLU A 50 9.56 14.07 -7.80
CA GLU A 50 8.99 15.40 -7.55
C GLU A 50 8.31 15.98 -8.80
N GLU A 51 9.01 15.96 -9.94
CA GLU A 51 8.45 16.43 -11.22
C GLU A 51 7.66 15.36 -11.99
N GLY A 52 7.35 14.21 -11.37
CA GLY A 52 6.83 13.05 -12.10
C GLY A 52 5.52 13.34 -12.85
N ARG A 53 4.66 14.19 -12.28
CA ARG A 53 3.42 14.63 -12.94
C ARG A 53 3.67 15.55 -14.12
N LEU A 54 4.66 16.44 -14.04
CA LEU A 54 5.05 17.33 -15.13
C LEU A 54 5.66 16.51 -16.29
N LEU A 55 6.38 15.44 -15.96
CA LEU A 55 7.00 14.52 -16.90
C LEU A 55 6.04 13.44 -17.44
N ASN A 56 4.77 13.44 -17.02
CA ASN A 56 3.78 12.41 -17.35
C ASN A 56 4.26 10.97 -17.06
N LEU A 57 4.93 10.77 -15.92
CA LEU A 57 5.28 9.43 -15.47
C LEU A 57 4.02 8.59 -15.23
N PRO A 58 4.08 7.26 -15.44
CA PRO A 58 2.93 6.39 -15.25
C PRO A 58 2.38 6.44 -13.82
N PHE A 59 1.06 6.28 -13.67
CA PHE A 59 0.41 6.16 -12.37
C PHE A 59 0.88 4.92 -11.62
N ASN A 60 1.33 5.10 -10.37
CA ASN A 60 1.69 4.00 -9.49
C ASN A 60 0.51 3.70 -8.56
N SER A 61 -0.34 2.76 -8.98
CA SER A 61 -1.56 2.39 -8.25
C SER A 61 -1.24 1.86 -6.85
N ARG A 62 -0.21 1.02 -6.73
CA ARG A 62 0.24 0.45 -5.45
C ARG A 62 0.65 1.53 -4.46
N ALA A 63 1.54 2.44 -4.85
CA ALA A 63 1.99 3.53 -3.97
C ALA A 63 0.85 4.51 -3.64
N SER A 64 0.06 4.89 -4.66
CA SER A 64 -1.03 5.86 -4.48
C SER A 64 -2.12 5.35 -3.56
N PHE A 65 -2.56 4.10 -3.75
CA PHE A 65 -3.62 3.53 -2.91
C PHE A 65 -3.13 3.21 -1.50
N LEU A 66 -1.85 2.88 -1.32
CA LEU A 66 -1.27 2.76 0.02
C LEU A 66 -1.34 4.09 0.76
N TRP A 67 -0.94 5.17 0.10
CA TRP A 67 -1.02 6.50 0.69
C TRP A 67 -2.47 6.91 0.98
N TRP A 68 -3.38 6.76 0.02
CA TRP A 68 -4.79 7.14 0.18
C TRP A 68 -5.57 6.32 1.21
N TYR A 69 -5.21 5.05 1.38
CA TYR A 69 -5.84 4.19 2.37
C TYR A 69 -5.54 4.68 3.79
N PHE A 70 -4.27 4.97 4.08
CA PHE A 70 -3.82 5.40 5.41
C PHE A 70 -3.88 6.92 5.64
N VAL A 71 -4.02 7.72 4.58
CA VAL A 71 -4.12 9.19 4.63
C VAL A 71 -5.36 9.63 3.84
N PRO A 72 -6.57 9.53 4.42
CA PRO A 72 -7.82 9.86 3.75
C PRO A 72 -7.86 11.29 3.18
N GLU A 73 -7.18 12.24 3.82
CA GLU A 73 -7.12 13.64 3.39
C GLU A 73 -6.36 13.83 2.07
N ALA A 74 -5.52 12.86 1.68
CA ALA A 74 -4.79 12.86 0.41
C ALA A 74 -5.64 12.40 -0.78
N ARG A 75 -6.75 11.70 -0.52
CA ARG A 75 -7.67 11.18 -1.55
C ARG A 75 -8.15 12.31 -2.46
N GLN A 76 -8.20 12.05 -3.76
CA GLN A 76 -8.64 13.01 -4.79
C GLN A 76 -7.82 14.31 -4.90
N ARG A 77 -6.75 14.49 -4.11
CA ARG A 77 -5.89 15.69 -4.16
C ARG A 77 -4.64 15.48 -4.99
N ALA A 78 -3.99 14.34 -4.83
CA ALA A 78 -2.76 14.02 -5.54
C ALA A 78 -2.66 12.52 -5.80
N MET A 79 -2.01 12.18 -6.91
CA MET A 79 -1.68 10.81 -7.30
C MET A 79 -0.16 10.67 -7.34
N LEU A 80 0.34 9.52 -6.91
CA LEU A 80 1.76 9.19 -6.97
C LEU A 80 2.06 8.53 -8.32
N VAL A 81 3.12 8.99 -8.96
CA VAL A 81 3.51 8.57 -10.31
C VAL A 81 4.98 8.16 -10.33
N GLY A 82 5.33 7.24 -11.22
CA GLY A 82 6.68 6.66 -11.31
C GLY A 82 6.96 5.62 -10.21
N PRO A 83 8.16 5.02 -10.21
CA PRO A 83 8.59 4.11 -9.15
C PRO A 83 8.66 4.86 -7.82
N ALA A 84 8.38 4.17 -6.72
CA ALA A 84 8.39 4.76 -5.39
C ALA A 84 9.31 3.98 -4.44
N LEU A 85 9.90 4.69 -3.48
CA LEU A 85 10.73 4.12 -2.44
C LEU A 85 10.11 4.40 -1.07
N LEU A 86 9.75 3.35 -0.35
CA LEU A 86 9.26 3.43 1.03
C LEU A 86 10.44 3.29 2.00
N VAL A 87 10.56 4.20 2.96
CA VAL A 87 11.50 4.08 4.10
C VAL A 87 10.77 4.40 5.41
N GLY A 88 11.41 4.19 6.56
CA GLY A 88 10.86 4.61 7.85
C GLY A 88 10.85 6.14 7.98
N LEU A 89 9.90 6.66 8.78
CA LEU A 89 9.82 8.10 9.08
C LEU A 89 11.18 8.64 9.56
N PRO A 90 11.53 9.88 9.21
CA PRO A 90 12.76 10.47 9.67
C PRO A 90 12.82 10.56 11.20
N ASN A 91 14.01 10.33 11.75
CA ASN A 91 14.25 10.49 13.18
C ASN A 91 14.23 11.99 13.57
N ARG A 92 14.45 12.30 14.85
CA ARG A 92 14.45 13.68 15.36
C ARG A 92 15.55 14.57 14.74
N SER A 93 16.58 13.98 14.16
CA SER A 93 17.66 14.67 13.45
C SER A 93 17.34 14.89 11.96
N GLY A 94 16.19 14.41 11.47
CA GLY A 94 15.80 14.48 10.06
C GLY A 94 16.38 13.37 9.18
N GLU A 95 17.03 12.36 9.76
CA GLU A 95 17.62 11.26 9.01
C GLU A 95 16.57 10.16 8.77
N SER A 96 16.49 9.65 7.55
CA SER A 96 15.67 8.48 7.20
C SER A 96 15.95 7.30 8.12
N THR A 97 14.92 6.50 8.40
CA THR A 97 15.06 5.28 9.21
C THR A 97 14.66 4.03 8.41
N ASN A 98 14.88 2.85 8.99
CA ASN A 98 14.42 1.60 8.39
C ASN A 98 12.90 1.53 8.36
N VAL A 99 12.33 0.90 7.33
CA VAL A 99 10.91 0.53 7.35
C VAL A 99 10.64 -0.33 8.60
N PRO A 100 9.60 -0.05 9.40
CA PRO A 100 9.26 -0.88 10.55
C PRO A 100 9.03 -2.33 10.13
N GLY A 101 9.55 -3.30 10.89
CA GLY A 101 9.52 -4.72 10.49
C GLY A 101 8.11 -5.28 10.24
N TRP A 102 7.11 -4.80 10.98
CA TRP A 102 5.71 -5.19 10.76
C TRP A 102 5.13 -4.63 9.44
N VAL A 103 5.65 -3.51 8.93
CA VAL A 103 5.28 -2.97 7.61
C VAL A 103 5.94 -3.79 6.52
N VAL A 104 7.20 -4.21 6.71
CA VAL A 104 7.86 -5.16 5.80
C VAL A 104 7.03 -6.44 5.72
N GLU A 105 6.64 -7.01 6.87
CA GLU A 105 5.78 -8.18 6.92
C GLU A 105 4.44 -7.94 6.24
N LEU A 106 3.74 -6.85 6.54
CA LEU A 106 2.45 -6.51 5.93
C LEU A 106 2.52 -6.45 4.38
N LEU A 107 3.54 -5.78 3.85
CA LEU A 107 3.64 -5.48 2.42
C LEU A 107 4.28 -6.58 1.58
N THR A 108 5.01 -7.51 2.20
CA THR A 108 5.75 -8.57 1.49
C THR A 108 5.28 -9.99 1.81
N ARG A 109 4.44 -10.16 2.85
CA ARG A 109 3.89 -11.45 3.23
C ARG A 109 2.97 -12.00 2.12
N SER A 110 3.29 -13.21 1.67
CA SER A 110 2.34 -14.04 0.94
C SER A 110 1.21 -14.47 1.87
N GLY A 111 -0.03 -14.26 1.46
CA GLY A 111 -1.19 -14.62 2.27
C GLY A 111 -2.47 -14.25 1.56
N VAL A 112 -3.56 -14.90 1.98
CA VAL A 112 -4.89 -14.61 1.47
C VAL A 112 -5.48 -13.46 2.28
N TRP A 113 -5.94 -12.42 1.59
CA TRP A 113 -6.48 -11.19 2.17
C TRP A 113 -7.93 -11.02 1.75
N ARG A 114 -8.71 -10.33 2.60
CA ARG A 114 -10.10 -9.98 2.33
C ARG A 114 -10.34 -8.51 2.64
N VAL A 115 -11.22 -7.89 1.86
CA VAL A 115 -11.72 -6.54 2.11
C VAL A 115 -13.03 -6.66 2.88
N GLU A 116 -13.09 -5.98 4.02
CA GLU A 116 -14.33 -5.76 4.76
C GLU A 116 -14.75 -4.30 4.63
N VAL A 117 -16.06 -4.07 4.62
CA VAL A 117 -16.67 -2.77 4.42
C VAL A 117 -17.57 -2.45 5.60
N LEU A 118 -17.46 -1.23 6.10
CA LEU A 118 -18.40 -0.63 7.04
C LEU A 118 -19.38 0.24 6.25
N THR A 119 -20.69 0.08 6.48
CA THR A 119 -21.72 0.82 5.75
C THR A 119 -22.36 1.91 6.60
N VAL A 120 -22.75 3.01 5.97
CA VAL A 120 -23.35 4.17 6.67
C VAL A 120 -24.54 3.75 7.53
N GLY A 121 -24.45 4.05 8.82
CA GLY A 121 -25.52 3.79 9.79
C GLY A 121 -25.58 2.36 10.33
N ASP A 122 -24.62 1.51 9.97
CA ASP A 122 -24.49 0.15 10.52
C ASP A 122 -23.07 -0.06 11.07
N PRO A 123 -22.92 -0.34 12.38
CA PRO A 123 -21.60 -0.54 12.99
C PRO A 123 -20.94 -1.89 12.62
N LYS A 124 -21.61 -2.74 11.84
CA LYS A 124 -21.09 -4.06 11.47
C LYS A 124 -20.18 -4.00 10.24
N TRP A 125 -19.07 -4.72 10.31
CA TRP A 125 -18.21 -5.01 9.16
C TRP A 125 -18.79 -6.14 8.32
N TYR A 126 -18.88 -5.93 7.02
CA TYR A 126 -19.37 -6.87 6.04
C TYR A 126 -18.26 -7.30 5.09
N SER A 127 -18.26 -8.56 4.70
CA SER A 127 -17.35 -9.08 3.69
C SER A 127 -18.11 -10.01 2.74
N ASN A 128 -17.57 -10.22 1.55
CA ASN A 128 -18.03 -11.27 0.65
C ASN A 128 -17.01 -12.43 0.65
N GLN A 129 -17.20 -13.41 -0.24
CA GLN A 129 -16.29 -14.55 -0.41
C GLN A 129 -15.06 -14.23 -1.28
N VAL A 130 -14.89 -12.98 -1.74
CA VAL A 130 -13.74 -12.63 -2.58
C VAL A 130 -12.50 -12.49 -1.72
N THR A 131 -11.41 -13.11 -2.17
CA THR A 131 -10.11 -13.07 -1.52
C THR A 131 -9.01 -12.70 -2.53
N TYR A 132 -7.87 -12.24 -2.02
CA TYR A 132 -6.74 -11.72 -2.79
C TYR A 132 -5.43 -12.32 -2.30
N ASP A 133 -4.49 -12.61 -3.20
CA ASP A 133 -3.25 -13.35 -2.85
C ASP A 133 -2.12 -12.42 -2.36
N ASP A 134 -2.30 -11.10 -2.51
CA ASP A 134 -1.38 -10.10 -2.00
C ASP A 134 -2.12 -8.88 -1.44
N TYR A 135 -1.44 -8.19 -0.51
CA TYR A 135 -2.01 -7.05 0.20
C TYR A 135 -2.33 -5.87 -0.74
N PHE A 136 -1.54 -5.66 -1.80
CA PHE A 136 -1.75 -4.55 -2.73
C PHE A 136 -2.95 -4.78 -3.65
N GLU A 137 -3.20 -6.02 -4.07
CA GLU A 137 -4.42 -6.36 -4.77
C GLU A 137 -5.65 -6.08 -3.88
N ALA A 138 -5.64 -6.55 -2.63
CA ALA A 138 -6.70 -6.24 -1.67
C ALA A 138 -6.88 -4.73 -1.44
N LEU A 139 -5.78 -3.99 -1.37
CA LEU A 139 -5.75 -2.54 -1.21
C LEU A 139 -6.35 -1.79 -2.41
N VAL A 140 -6.04 -2.21 -3.64
CA VAL A 140 -6.69 -1.70 -4.86
C VAL A 140 -8.19 -1.87 -4.75
N TRP A 141 -8.66 -3.06 -4.39
CA TRP A 141 -10.10 -3.34 -4.29
C TRP A 141 -10.78 -2.63 -3.12
N ALA A 142 -10.09 -2.45 -1.98
CA ALA A 142 -10.57 -1.63 -0.88
C ALA A 142 -10.82 -0.19 -1.32
N MET A 143 -9.85 0.41 -2.01
CA MET A 143 -9.98 1.79 -2.50
C MET A 143 -11.04 1.93 -3.60
N VAL A 144 -11.12 0.97 -4.54
CA VAL A 144 -12.17 0.98 -5.57
C VAL A 144 -13.56 0.84 -4.96
N THR A 145 -13.71 0.01 -3.92
CA THR A 145 -14.98 -0.17 -3.20
C THR A 145 -15.42 1.13 -2.55
N LEU A 146 -14.51 1.77 -1.81
CA LEU A 146 -14.81 3.03 -1.12
C LEU A 146 -15.16 4.16 -2.09
N GLU A 147 -14.49 4.23 -3.25
CA GLU A 147 -14.75 5.27 -4.26
C GLU A 147 -16.05 5.04 -5.05
N ARG A 148 -16.43 3.78 -5.30
CA ARG A 148 -17.59 3.46 -6.15
C ARG A 148 -18.88 3.25 -5.38
N TRP A 149 -18.81 2.86 -4.11
CA TRP A 149 -19.99 2.54 -3.32
C TRP A 149 -20.31 3.64 -2.32
N SER A 150 -21.29 4.49 -2.67
CA SER A 150 -21.67 5.64 -1.84
C SER A 150 -22.19 5.32 -0.44
N ALA A 151 -22.56 4.07 -0.16
CA ALA A 151 -22.96 3.64 1.17
C ALA A 151 -21.80 3.03 1.98
N ALA A 152 -20.62 2.84 1.39
CA ALA A 152 -19.41 2.46 2.12
C ALA A 152 -18.89 3.67 2.88
N GLU A 153 -18.83 3.57 4.20
CA GLU A 153 -18.26 4.58 5.09
C GLU A 153 -16.77 4.35 5.29
N ASP A 154 -16.37 3.09 5.43
CA ASP A 154 -14.97 2.71 5.63
C ASP A 154 -14.68 1.31 5.06
N VAL A 155 -13.39 1.02 4.86
CA VAL A 155 -12.89 -0.28 4.40
C VAL A 155 -11.70 -0.71 5.24
N ARG A 156 -11.58 -2.02 5.47
CA ARG A 156 -10.38 -2.59 6.07
C ARG A 156 -9.93 -3.86 5.36
N ILE A 157 -8.63 -4.09 5.35
CA ILE A 157 -8.03 -5.30 4.81
C ILE A 157 -7.66 -6.22 5.97
N VAL A 158 -8.14 -7.46 5.92
CA VAL A 158 -7.90 -8.46 6.96
C VAL A 158 -7.28 -9.72 6.36
N PRO A 159 -6.34 -10.39 7.07
CA PRO A 159 -5.85 -11.68 6.64
C PRO A 159 -6.96 -12.73 6.81
N VAL A 160 -7.10 -13.62 5.84
CA VAL A 160 -7.96 -14.81 5.93
C VAL A 160 -7.18 -15.90 6.66
N SER A 161 -7.81 -16.54 7.64
CA SER A 161 -7.17 -17.61 8.40
C SER A 161 -7.00 -18.87 7.55
N ALA A 162 -5.91 -19.61 7.75
CA ALA A 162 -5.64 -20.84 6.99
C ALA A 162 -6.74 -21.90 7.16
N ASP A 163 -7.41 -21.90 8.32
CA ASP A 163 -8.53 -22.81 8.61
C ASP A 163 -9.74 -22.50 7.71
N GLU A 164 -9.99 -21.21 7.44
CA GLU A 164 -11.09 -20.76 6.57
C GLU A 164 -10.83 -21.07 5.09
N VAL A 165 -9.57 -20.91 4.64
CA VAL A 165 -9.16 -21.29 3.28
C VAL A 165 -9.34 -22.80 3.02
N THR A 166 -9.13 -23.63 4.05
CA THR A 166 -9.24 -25.10 3.92
C THR A 166 -10.70 -25.55 3.87
N MET A 167 -11.60 -24.90 4.62
CA MET A 167 -13.04 -25.20 4.61
C MET A 167 -13.72 -24.84 3.28
N GLU A 168 -13.21 -23.85 2.55
CA GLU A 168 -13.73 -23.46 1.23
C GLU A 168 -13.28 -24.39 0.08
N ALA A 169 -12.21 -25.16 0.29
CA ALA A 169 -11.67 -26.09 -0.71
C ALA A 169 -12.37 -27.47 -0.71
N GLU A 170 -13.16 -27.80 0.31
CA GLU A 170 -13.94 -29.05 0.34
C GLU A 170 -15.29 -28.86 -0.38
N PRO A 171 -15.62 -29.69 -1.39
CA PRO A 171 -16.93 -29.65 -2.00
C PRO A 171 -18.01 -30.06 -0.98
N PRO A 172 -19.25 -29.53 -1.10
CA PRO A 172 -20.31 -29.91 -0.17
C PRO A 172 -20.51 -31.42 -0.21
N ALA A 173 -20.45 -32.04 0.98
CA ALA A 173 -20.75 -33.46 1.15
C ALA A 173 -22.14 -33.76 0.57
N ALA A 174 -22.19 -34.69 -0.39
CA ALA A 174 -23.40 -35.12 -1.08
C ALA A 174 -24.35 -35.93 -0.18
#